data_AF-A0A2P4R460-F1
#
_entry.id   AF-A0A2P4R460-F1
#
_cell.length_a   1.000
_cell.length_b   1.000
_cell.length_c   1.000
_cell.angle_alpha   90.00
_cell.angle_beta   90.00
_cell.angle_gamma   90.00
#
_symmetry.space_group_name_H-M   'P 1'
#
loop_
_entity.id
_entity.type
_entity.pdbx_description
1 polymer ?
#
loop_
_entity_poly.entity_id
_entity_poly.type
_entity_poly.pdbx_seq_one_letter_code
_entity_poly.pdbx_strand_id
1 'polypeptide(L)'
;MVMKMTKLSYWDKRYLRIKAQELQNTADYENNLKSRLSSLEYELEQEANTWYSKYANNHDIDPDTAKKLLSTVGSTNWTMTLEEFKRKAIKGGYTKELDSEYFKSRIARLQNLEEQLKEISSRFASDETDSLSNELTNQFQETYMTTIFNTQVQQNKITSEFARFNEDQIKYIVNQPWHKEDFSKRVWKNYHEELPNQLVDVMLRETFMGYSPQSVTKMFQQRFEGIRRHQIHRLVITEMGHIAEQATSKAYEESGIEEFQYMATLESHTCEVCAHLDGEIFKMSEKKEGINYPLIYPHCRCTTVPHIEGLPDVKKRWMRDPITDKGRSIENMSYNDWYKAMQQIAADSIIGIRTSDGVNITGISQYLVDRSLERNVSIDDIKDALINPLKIFPVKVDTYGRSSKKYGGAKVTVAVNPETGNIATTYPTSTNRAKKWRSENDNQ
;
A
#
# COMPACT_ATOMS: atom_id res chain seq x y z
N MET A 1 21.79 -17.58 -26.14
CA MET A 1 21.04 -17.24 -27.36
C MET A 1 20.52 -15.82 -27.17
N VAL A 2 21.09 -14.84 -27.84
CA VAL A 2 20.73 -13.41 -27.68
C VAL A 2 19.32 -13.23 -28.27
N MET A 3 18.32 -12.97 -27.42
CA MET A 3 16.95 -12.68 -27.85
C MET A 3 16.97 -11.43 -28.74
N LYS A 4 16.78 -11.62 -30.05
CA LYS A 4 16.53 -10.53 -31.00
C LYS A 4 15.23 -9.85 -30.59
N MET A 5 15.33 -8.59 -30.13
CA MET A 5 14.18 -7.72 -29.96
C MET A 5 13.53 -7.50 -31.34
N THR A 6 12.41 -8.15 -31.58
CA THR A 6 11.59 -7.91 -32.77
C THR A 6 10.99 -6.51 -32.70
N LYS A 7 11.08 -5.77 -33.81
CA LYS A 7 10.61 -4.38 -33.93
C LYS A 7 9.09 -4.36 -33.69
N LEU A 8 8.70 -3.76 -32.58
CA LEU A 8 7.31 -3.56 -32.12
C LEU A 8 6.40 -2.97 -33.21
N SER A 9 5.15 -3.47 -33.34
CA SER A 9 4.11 -2.79 -34.13
C SER A 9 3.68 -1.49 -33.44
N TYR A 10 3.26 -0.49 -34.21
CA TYR A 10 2.86 0.83 -33.72
C TYR A 10 1.67 0.76 -32.74
N TRP A 11 0.78 -0.21 -32.95
CA TRP A 11 -0.51 -0.37 -32.25
C TRP A 11 -0.36 -0.94 -30.84
N ASP A 12 0.51 -1.94 -30.68
CA ASP A 12 0.75 -2.64 -29.40
C ASP A 12 1.38 -1.74 -28.33
N LYS A 13 1.99 -0.62 -28.74
CA LYS A 13 2.60 0.33 -27.81
C LYS A 13 1.57 1.26 -27.16
N ARG A 14 0.32 1.34 -27.64
CA ARG A 14 -0.52 2.52 -27.40
C ARG A 14 -1.46 2.42 -26.22
N TYR A 15 -2.24 1.34 -26.08
CA TYR A 15 -3.07 1.10 -24.89
C TYR A 15 -2.21 0.78 -23.65
N LEU A 16 -1.06 0.15 -23.85
CA LEU A 16 -0.10 -0.13 -22.77
C LEU A 16 0.60 1.13 -22.24
N ARG A 17 0.77 2.14 -23.09
CA ARG A 17 1.27 3.45 -22.67
C ARG A 17 0.27 4.17 -21.80
N ILE A 18 -1.04 4.01 -22.05
CA ILE A 18 -2.07 4.57 -21.17
C ILE A 18 -1.83 3.99 -19.78
N LYS A 19 -1.97 2.67 -19.59
CA LYS A 19 -1.86 2.09 -18.24
C LYS A 19 -0.51 2.36 -17.56
N ALA A 20 0.58 2.28 -18.31
CA ALA A 20 1.90 2.63 -17.77
C ALA A 20 1.98 4.10 -17.33
N GLN A 21 1.37 5.02 -18.09
CA GLN A 21 1.27 6.43 -17.74
C GLN A 21 0.38 6.66 -16.52
N GLU A 22 -0.80 6.02 -16.42
CA GLU A 22 -1.67 6.13 -15.25
C GLU A 22 -0.94 5.70 -13.96
N LEU A 23 -0.22 4.58 -14.03
CA LEU A 23 0.56 4.08 -12.90
C LEU A 23 1.75 4.99 -12.58
N GLN A 24 2.36 5.61 -13.59
CA GLN A 24 3.44 6.57 -13.40
C GLN A 24 2.93 7.87 -12.74
N ASN A 25 1.84 8.45 -13.24
CA ASN A 25 1.18 9.62 -12.64
C ASN A 25 0.82 9.35 -11.17
N THR A 26 0.24 8.17 -10.90
CA THR A 26 -0.10 7.73 -9.54
C THR A 26 1.15 7.66 -8.65
N ALA A 27 2.24 7.07 -9.14
CA ALA A 27 3.49 6.96 -8.40
C ALA A 27 4.15 8.32 -8.15
N ASP A 28 4.10 9.23 -9.13
CA ASP A 28 4.66 10.57 -9.03
C ASP A 28 3.88 11.42 -8.03
N TYR A 29 2.55 11.39 -8.08
CA TYR A 29 1.71 12.04 -7.08
C TYR A 29 1.98 11.50 -5.68
N GLU A 30 2.05 10.17 -5.51
CA GLU A 30 2.35 9.57 -4.21
C GLU A 30 3.73 9.99 -3.67
N ASN A 31 4.75 10.05 -4.53
CA ASN A 31 6.08 10.50 -4.15
C ASN A 31 6.11 11.97 -3.73
N ASN A 32 5.36 12.83 -4.41
CA ASN A 32 5.22 14.24 -4.03
C ASN A 32 4.47 14.38 -2.70
N LEU A 33 3.40 13.63 -2.51
CA LEU A 33 2.62 13.60 -1.29
C LEU A 33 3.45 13.11 -0.09
N LYS A 34 4.37 12.14 -0.25
CA LYS A 34 5.32 11.72 0.81
C LYS A 34 6.14 12.89 1.35
N SER A 35 6.59 13.78 0.49
CA SER A 35 7.34 14.98 0.90
C SER A 35 6.47 15.91 1.74
N ARG A 36 5.24 16.21 1.29
CA ARG A 36 4.29 17.08 1.99
C ARG A 36 3.85 16.51 3.34
N LEU A 37 3.65 15.18 3.41
CA LEU A 37 3.37 14.48 4.66
C LEU A 37 4.54 14.50 5.64
N SER A 38 5.78 14.51 5.15
CA SER A 38 6.96 14.65 6.01
C SER A 38 7.02 16.05 6.62
N SER A 39 6.61 17.08 5.87
CA SER A 39 6.45 18.43 6.40
C SER A 39 5.34 18.52 7.46
N LEU A 40 4.19 17.87 7.20
CA LEU A 40 3.11 17.77 8.20
C LEU A 40 3.59 17.07 9.47
N GLU A 41 4.27 15.93 9.33
CA GLU A 41 4.84 15.18 10.46
C GLU A 41 5.75 16.08 11.31
N TYR A 42 6.64 16.82 10.66
CA TYR A 42 7.53 17.75 11.32
C TYR A 42 6.78 18.87 12.05
N GLU A 43 5.77 19.49 11.43
CA GLU A 43 4.99 20.57 12.04
C GLU A 43 4.24 20.09 13.29
N LEU A 44 3.54 18.95 13.19
CA LEU A 44 2.84 18.36 14.33
C LEU A 44 3.81 17.94 15.45
N GLU A 45 5.01 17.46 15.10
CA GLU A 45 6.06 17.14 16.06
C GLU A 45 6.56 18.38 16.80
N GLN A 46 6.71 19.52 16.12
CA GLN A 46 7.13 20.78 16.76
C GLN A 46 6.10 21.26 17.79
N GLU A 47 4.81 21.17 17.48
CA GLU A 47 3.76 21.52 18.44
C GLU A 47 3.75 20.56 19.64
N ALA A 48 3.89 19.27 19.39
CA ALA A 48 4.00 18.27 20.44
C ALA A 48 5.22 18.53 21.35
N ASN A 49 6.39 18.82 20.78
CA ASN A 49 7.63 19.11 21.52
C ASN A 49 7.53 20.42 22.32
N THR A 50 6.91 21.45 21.73
CA THR A 50 6.67 22.75 22.40
C THR A 50 5.74 22.56 23.59
N TRP A 51 4.64 21.82 23.39
CA TRP A 51 3.71 21.48 24.45
C TRP A 51 4.39 20.68 25.56
N TYR A 52 5.17 19.65 25.18
CA TYR A 52 5.89 18.80 26.14
C TYR A 52 6.84 19.63 27.01
N SER A 53 7.66 20.48 26.39
CA SER A 53 8.65 21.30 27.08
C SER A 53 8.02 22.27 28.08
N LYS A 54 6.84 22.80 27.76
CA LYS A 54 6.09 23.75 28.61
C LYS A 54 5.35 23.08 29.76
N TYR A 55 4.83 21.87 29.55
CA TYR A 55 3.82 21.30 30.44
C TYR A 55 4.17 19.95 31.07
N ALA A 56 5.09 19.18 30.50
CA ALA A 56 5.44 17.85 30.99
C ALA A 56 6.55 17.85 32.06
N ASN A 57 7.44 18.86 32.07
CA ASN A 57 8.57 18.95 33.01
C ASN A 57 8.19 19.34 34.45
N ASN A 58 6.90 19.56 34.75
CA ASN A 58 6.43 19.91 36.09
C ASN A 58 6.02 18.65 36.87
N HIS A 59 6.97 18.12 37.65
CA HIS A 59 6.93 16.85 38.38
C HIS A 59 6.07 16.88 39.67
N ASP A 60 4.74 16.89 39.56
CA ASP A 60 3.84 16.70 40.71
C ASP A 60 2.82 15.56 40.50
N ILE A 61 3.22 14.48 39.83
CA ILE A 61 2.45 13.23 39.80
C ILE A 61 3.20 12.17 40.58
N ASP A 62 2.50 11.51 41.50
CA ASP A 62 2.87 10.17 41.97
C ASP A 62 2.68 9.18 40.80
N PRO A 63 3.76 8.68 40.16
CA PRO A 63 3.68 7.87 38.95
C PRO A 63 2.83 6.61 39.13
N ASP A 64 2.72 6.11 40.36
CA ASP A 64 1.92 4.95 40.70
C ASP A 64 0.41 5.22 40.61
N THR A 65 -0.03 6.42 40.98
CA THR A 65 -1.43 6.84 40.84
C THR A 65 -1.81 7.00 39.36
N ALA A 66 -0.94 7.61 38.55
CA ALA A 66 -1.15 7.73 37.11
C ALA A 66 -1.16 6.35 36.43
N LYS A 67 -0.24 5.46 36.81
CA LYS A 67 -0.18 4.09 36.31
C LYS A 67 -1.43 3.28 36.67
N LYS A 68 -1.98 3.44 37.88
CA LYS A 68 -3.26 2.82 38.30
C LYS A 68 -4.44 3.35 37.48
N LEU A 69 -4.53 4.66 37.32
CA LEU A 69 -5.57 5.33 36.52
C LEU A 69 -5.55 4.80 35.07
N LEU A 70 -4.37 4.73 34.46
CA LEU A 70 -4.16 4.21 33.10
C LEU A 70 -4.42 2.70 32.99
N SER A 71 -4.09 1.92 34.03
CA SER A 71 -4.31 0.46 34.02
C SER A 71 -5.78 0.06 34.03
N THR A 72 -6.65 0.87 34.66
CA THR A 72 -8.10 0.61 34.76
C THR A 72 -8.82 0.84 33.42
N VAL A 73 -8.20 1.59 32.51
CA VAL A 73 -8.77 1.96 31.21
C VAL A 73 -8.50 0.89 30.12
N GLY A 74 -7.70 -0.14 30.43
CA GLY A 74 -7.46 -1.32 29.60
C GLY A 74 -6.38 -1.09 28.54
N SER A 75 -5.21 -1.68 28.69
CA SER A 75 -3.95 -1.37 27.99
C SER A 75 -3.90 -1.65 26.48
N THR A 76 -4.87 -2.36 25.89
CA THR A 76 -4.65 -2.99 24.58
C THR A 76 -5.36 -2.36 23.37
N ASN A 77 -6.40 -1.52 23.53
CA ASN A 77 -7.06 -0.85 22.40
C ASN A 77 -7.39 0.61 22.75
N TRP A 78 -6.45 1.52 22.45
CA TRP A 78 -6.52 2.95 22.78
C TRP A 78 -6.68 3.81 21.53
N THR A 79 -7.65 3.47 20.72
CA THR A 79 -8.20 4.33 19.68
C THR A 79 -9.21 5.33 20.26
N MET A 80 -9.19 5.55 21.58
CA MET A 80 -10.27 6.22 22.29
C MET A 80 -9.98 7.70 22.50
N THR A 81 -10.98 8.56 22.33
CA THR A 81 -10.83 10.01 22.49
C THR A 81 -10.62 10.42 23.95
N LEU A 82 -10.17 11.65 24.19
CA LEU A 82 -10.02 12.18 25.56
C LEU A 82 -11.36 12.14 26.34
N GLU A 83 -12.48 12.33 25.65
CA GLU A 83 -13.82 12.19 26.25
C GLU A 83 -14.10 10.75 26.67
N GLU A 84 -13.78 9.78 25.83
CA GLU A 84 -13.96 8.36 26.14
C GLU A 84 -13.07 7.92 27.29
N PHE A 85 -11.86 8.47 27.40
CA PHE A 85 -10.97 8.27 28.54
C PHE A 85 -11.62 8.75 29.85
N LYS A 86 -12.13 10.00 29.88
CA LYS A 86 -12.82 10.56 31.06
C LYS A 86 -13.97 9.65 31.50
N ARG A 87 -14.81 9.24 30.54
CA ARG A 87 -15.97 8.38 30.81
C ARG A 87 -15.57 7.05 31.44
N LYS A 88 -14.51 6.40 30.93
CA LYS A 88 -14.03 5.11 31.47
C LYS A 88 -13.38 5.27 32.85
N ALA A 89 -12.61 6.32 33.06
CA ALA A 89 -11.99 6.60 34.36
C ALA A 89 -13.04 6.88 35.45
N ILE A 90 -14.10 7.63 35.14
CA ILE A 90 -15.27 7.84 36.04
C ILE A 90 -15.95 6.50 36.35
N LYS A 91 -16.21 5.66 35.34
CA LYS A 91 -16.79 4.33 35.54
C LYS A 91 -15.92 3.44 36.44
N GLY A 92 -14.60 3.64 36.42
CA GLY A 92 -13.63 2.97 37.30
C GLY A 92 -13.55 3.52 38.72
N GLY A 93 -14.30 4.58 39.06
CA GLY A 93 -14.35 5.17 40.40
C GLY A 93 -13.38 6.32 40.67
N TYR A 94 -12.70 6.85 39.65
CA TYR A 94 -11.66 7.88 39.81
C TYR A 94 -12.18 9.32 39.66
N THR A 95 -13.45 9.57 40.01
CA THR A 95 -14.06 10.90 39.86
C THR A 95 -13.33 11.96 40.67
N LYS A 96 -12.90 11.64 41.90
CA LYS A 96 -12.21 12.60 42.79
C LYS A 96 -10.83 13.01 42.26
N GLU A 97 -10.11 12.07 41.67
CA GLU A 97 -8.79 12.28 41.08
C GLU A 97 -8.91 13.15 39.82
N LEU A 98 -9.92 12.90 38.98
CA LEU A 98 -10.24 13.72 37.81
C LEU A 98 -10.72 15.13 38.18
N ASP A 99 -11.45 15.26 39.30
CA ASP A 99 -11.99 16.54 39.78
C ASP A 99 -10.95 17.44 40.46
N SER A 100 -9.74 16.94 40.69
CA SER A 100 -8.65 17.78 41.17
C SER A 100 -8.30 18.88 40.16
N GLU A 101 -8.11 20.10 40.64
CA GLU A 101 -7.77 21.26 39.78
C GLU A 101 -6.51 21.03 38.94
N TYR A 102 -5.61 20.20 39.46
CA TYR A 102 -4.41 19.75 38.80
C TYR A 102 -4.68 18.90 37.54
N PHE A 103 -5.53 17.86 37.65
CA PHE A 103 -5.90 17.02 36.50
C PHE A 103 -6.76 17.79 35.50
N LYS A 104 -7.68 18.64 35.98
CA LYS A 104 -8.47 19.53 35.11
C LYS A 104 -7.58 20.43 34.25
N SER A 105 -6.54 21.03 34.84
CA SER A 105 -5.59 21.88 34.11
C SER A 105 -4.83 21.10 33.02
N ARG A 106 -4.34 19.89 33.32
CA ARG A 106 -3.62 19.04 32.34
C ARG A 106 -4.52 18.57 31.21
N ILE A 107 -5.74 18.16 31.54
CA ILE A 107 -6.76 17.77 30.56
C ILE A 107 -7.08 18.95 29.64
N ALA A 108 -7.31 20.15 30.18
CA ALA A 108 -7.58 21.34 29.38
C ALA A 108 -6.42 21.68 28.43
N ARG A 109 -5.17 21.51 28.86
CA ARG A 109 -3.98 21.70 28.00
C ARG A 109 -3.87 20.65 26.90
N LEU A 110 -4.25 19.40 27.17
CA LEU A 110 -4.29 18.36 26.14
C LEU A 110 -5.42 18.60 25.14
N GLN A 111 -6.57 19.11 25.58
CA GLN A 111 -7.67 19.54 24.70
C GLN A 111 -7.21 20.66 23.77
N ASN A 112 -6.47 21.64 24.30
CA ASN A 112 -5.94 22.72 23.48
C ASN A 112 -4.90 22.22 22.46
N LEU A 113 -4.05 21.26 22.84
CA LEU A 113 -3.15 20.61 21.88
C LEU A 113 -3.92 19.84 20.81
N GLU A 114 -4.96 19.10 21.21
CA GLU A 114 -5.83 18.37 20.29
C GLU A 114 -6.43 19.31 19.23
N GLU A 115 -6.92 20.48 19.66
CA GLU A 115 -7.47 21.50 18.77
C GLU A 115 -6.41 22.06 17.81
N GLN A 116 -5.19 22.36 18.29
CA GLN A 116 -4.09 22.82 17.45
C GLN A 116 -3.67 21.77 16.41
N LEU A 117 -3.52 20.50 16.82
CA LEU A 117 -3.17 19.42 15.89
C LEU A 117 -4.28 19.19 14.86
N LYS A 118 -5.55 19.33 15.26
CA LYS A 118 -6.70 19.29 14.34
C LYS A 118 -6.65 20.45 13.35
N GLU A 119 -6.35 21.67 13.78
CA GLU A 119 -6.25 22.84 12.90
C GLU A 119 -5.17 22.64 11.83
N ILE A 120 -3.96 22.25 12.24
CA ILE A 120 -2.83 21.97 11.34
C ILE A 120 -3.20 20.89 10.32
N SER A 121 -3.77 19.78 10.81
CA SER A 121 -4.16 18.66 9.95
C SER A 121 -5.32 19.00 9.02
N SER A 122 -6.23 19.89 9.43
CA SER A 122 -7.35 20.38 8.61
C SER A 122 -6.87 21.26 7.47
N ARG A 123 -5.93 22.17 7.74
CA ARG A 123 -5.31 23.01 6.72
C ARG A 123 -4.61 22.14 5.68
N PHE A 124 -3.81 21.17 6.14
CA PHE A 124 -3.18 20.19 5.25
C PHE A 124 -4.21 19.42 4.40
N ALA A 125 -5.26 18.88 5.02
CA ALA A 125 -6.32 18.16 4.30
C ALA A 125 -7.02 19.02 3.24
N SER A 126 -7.24 20.31 3.53
CA SER A 126 -7.82 21.26 2.58
C SER A 126 -6.89 21.48 1.38
N ASP A 127 -5.62 21.80 1.63
CA ASP A 127 -4.62 22.05 0.58
C ASP A 127 -4.42 20.80 -0.31
N GLU A 128 -4.40 19.61 0.30
CA GLU A 128 -4.23 18.36 -0.42
C GLU A 128 -5.50 17.92 -1.16
N THR A 129 -6.69 18.32 -0.71
CA THR A 129 -7.95 18.05 -1.44
C THR A 129 -7.91 18.67 -2.83
N ASP A 130 -7.49 19.93 -2.93
CA ASP A 130 -7.37 20.62 -4.21
C ASP A 130 -6.26 19.99 -5.07
N SER A 131 -5.11 19.67 -4.46
CA SER A 131 -4.01 19.01 -5.18
C SER A 131 -4.43 17.65 -5.75
N LEU A 132 -5.14 16.82 -4.98
CA LEU A 132 -5.62 15.53 -5.45
C LEU A 132 -6.73 15.69 -6.49
N SER A 133 -7.67 16.62 -6.28
CA SER A 133 -8.75 16.92 -7.24
C SER A 133 -8.20 17.29 -8.62
N ASN A 134 -7.16 18.13 -8.65
CA ASN A 134 -6.48 18.52 -9.89
C ASN A 134 -5.77 17.33 -10.54
N GLU A 135 -5.10 16.48 -9.75
CA GLU A 135 -4.45 15.27 -10.27
C GLU A 135 -5.46 14.28 -10.85
N LEU A 136 -6.58 14.04 -10.16
CA LEU A 136 -7.66 13.19 -10.64
C LEU A 136 -8.28 13.76 -11.93
N THR A 137 -8.42 15.10 -12.01
CA THR A 137 -8.90 15.79 -13.22
C THR A 137 -7.94 15.59 -14.39
N ASN A 138 -6.63 15.76 -14.19
CA ASN A 138 -5.62 15.52 -15.20
C ASN A 138 -5.61 14.06 -15.66
N GLN A 139 -5.65 13.12 -14.70
CA GLN A 139 -5.73 11.69 -14.96
C GLN A 139 -6.95 11.33 -15.80
N PHE A 140 -8.12 11.90 -15.48
CA PHE A 140 -9.34 11.72 -16.26
C PHE A 140 -9.16 12.22 -17.70
N GLN A 141 -8.71 13.46 -17.87
CA GLN A 141 -8.53 14.08 -19.19
C GLN A 141 -7.56 13.29 -20.05
N GLU A 142 -6.38 12.96 -19.53
CA GLU A 142 -5.36 12.22 -20.28
C GLU A 142 -5.86 10.83 -20.68
N THR A 143 -6.49 10.10 -19.75
CA THR A 143 -7.01 8.75 -19.99
C THR A 143 -8.13 8.78 -21.01
N TYR A 144 -9.08 9.70 -20.86
CA TYR A 144 -10.21 9.87 -21.77
C TYR A 144 -9.74 10.18 -23.21
N MET A 145 -8.92 11.22 -23.34
CA MET A 145 -8.43 11.69 -24.64
C MET A 145 -7.59 10.63 -25.34
N THR A 146 -6.71 9.95 -24.60
CA THR A 146 -5.85 8.92 -25.18
C THR A 146 -6.65 7.67 -25.54
N THR A 147 -7.67 7.32 -24.75
CA THR A 147 -8.54 6.17 -25.04
C THR A 147 -9.37 6.41 -26.29
N ILE A 148 -10.05 7.57 -26.41
CA ILE A 148 -10.80 7.93 -27.63
C ILE A 148 -9.88 7.91 -28.84
N PHE A 149 -8.74 8.60 -28.75
CA PHE A 149 -7.79 8.65 -29.85
C PHE A 149 -7.39 7.24 -30.29
N ASN A 150 -6.98 6.38 -29.35
CA ASN A 150 -6.54 5.04 -29.67
C ASN A 150 -7.65 4.21 -30.34
N THR A 151 -8.88 4.31 -29.82
CA THR A 151 -10.04 3.58 -30.33
C THR A 151 -10.42 4.04 -31.74
N GLN A 152 -10.45 5.35 -31.99
CA GLN A 152 -10.68 5.91 -33.31
C GLN A 152 -9.66 5.43 -34.33
N VAL A 153 -8.37 5.45 -33.95
CA VAL A 153 -7.30 5.04 -34.87
C VAL A 153 -7.38 3.53 -35.11
N GLN A 154 -7.72 2.72 -34.09
CA GLN A 154 -7.93 1.27 -34.25
C GLN A 154 -9.08 0.95 -35.21
N GLN A 155 -10.14 1.76 -35.20
CA GLN A 155 -11.27 1.65 -36.12
C GLN A 155 -11.03 2.31 -37.50
N ASN A 156 -9.86 2.90 -37.74
CA ASN A 156 -9.57 3.75 -38.91
C ASN A 156 -10.59 4.90 -39.11
N LYS A 157 -11.13 5.44 -38.01
CA LYS A 157 -12.13 6.54 -37.97
C LYS A 157 -11.60 7.72 -37.16
N ILE A 158 -10.55 8.38 -37.64
CA ILE A 158 -10.04 9.59 -36.98
C ILE A 158 -11.04 10.72 -37.19
N THR A 159 -11.68 11.17 -36.11
CA THR A 159 -12.61 12.31 -36.13
C THR A 159 -12.16 13.36 -35.10
N SER A 160 -12.45 14.63 -35.38
CA SER A 160 -12.20 15.73 -34.42
C SER A 160 -13.39 15.98 -33.49
N GLU A 161 -14.48 15.25 -33.65
CA GLU A 161 -15.73 15.44 -32.91
C GLU A 161 -15.82 14.44 -31.76
N PHE A 162 -15.39 14.91 -30.58
CA PHE A 162 -15.62 14.24 -29.31
C PHE A 162 -15.92 15.31 -28.24
N ALA A 163 -16.62 14.92 -27.18
CA ALA A 163 -16.98 15.79 -26.07
C ALA A 163 -15.71 16.36 -25.44
N ARG A 164 -15.55 17.68 -25.51
CA ARG A 164 -14.58 18.39 -24.69
C ARG A 164 -15.24 18.64 -23.35
N PHE A 165 -14.90 17.81 -22.36
CA PHE A 165 -15.27 18.11 -20.99
C PHE A 165 -14.58 19.40 -20.58
N ASN A 166 -15.35 20.37 -20.10
CA ASN A 166 -14.75 21.50 -19.40
C ASN A 166 -14.28 21.04 -18.01
N GLU A 167 -13.36 21.79 -17.42
CA GLU A 167 -12.74 21.42 -16.15
C GLU A 167 -13.79 21.23 -15.03
N ASP A 168 -14.85 22.04 -15.03
CA ASP A 168 -15.93 21.98 -14.03
C ASP A 168 -16.74 20.68 -14.12
N GLN A 169 -17.01 20.18 -15.33
CA GLN A 169 -17.67 18.90 -15.53
C GLN A 169 -16.82 17.73 -15.00
N ILE A 170 -15.51 17.78 -15.20
CA ILE A 170 -14.60 16.75 -14.70
C ILE A 170 -14.49 16.83 -13.20
N LYS A 171 -14.38 18.04 -12.63
CA LYS A 171 -14.42 18.25 -11.19
C LYS A 171 -15.73 17.72 -10.59
N TYR A 172 -16.86 17.89 -11.26
CA TYR A 172 -18.12 17.29 -10.82
C TYR A 172 -18.07 15.76 -10.79
N ILE A 173 -17.48 15.13 -11.80
CA ILE A 173 -17.26 13.67 -11.88
C ILE A 173 -16.33 13.20 -10.76
N VAL A 174 -15.19 13.86 -10.59
CA VAL A 174 -14.17 13.56 -9.57
C VAL A 174 -14.75 13.63 -8.16
N ASN A 175 -15.63 14.59 -7.89
CA ASN A 175 -16.27 14.77 -6.58
C ASN A 175 -17.54 13.90 -6.39
N GLN A 176 -17.93 13.07 -7.36
CA GLN A 176 -19.06 12.17 -7.16
C GLN A 176 -18.73 11.13 -6.06
N PRO A 177 -19.64 10.94 -5.09
CA PRO A 177 -19.46 9.90 -4.08
C PRO A 177 -19.43 8.51 -4.71
N TRP A 178 -18.43 7.70 -4.34
CA TRP A 178 -18.40 6.28 -4.65
C TRP A 178 -18.01 5.49 -3.40
N HIS A 179 -18.60 4.30 -3.18
CA HIS A 179 -18.57 3.64 -1.87
C HIS A 179 -19.04 4.52 -0.68
N LYS A 180 -20.12 5.30 -0.88
CA LYS A 180 -20.85 6.12 0.13
C LYS A 180 -20.22 7.47 0.51
N GLU A 181 -18.97 7.73 0.12
CA GLU A 181 -18.26 8.98 0.43
C GLU A 181 -17.53 9.49 -0.83
N ASP A 182 -17.20 10.78 -0.87
CA ASP A 182 -16.32 11.35 -1.89
C ASP A 182 -14.84 10.98 -1.61
N PHE A 183 -13.95 11.26 -2.56
CA PHE A 183 -12.53 10.97 -2.43
C PHE A 183 -11.89 11.76 -1.28
N SER A 184 -12.27 13.03 -1.08
CA SER A 184 -11.69 13.93 -0.08
C SER A 184 -11.95 13.38 1.33
N LYS A 185 -13.19 13.02 1.64
CA LYS A 185 -13.54 12.39 2.92
C LYS A 185 -12.79 11.09 3.13
N ARG A 186 -12.72 10.21 2.13
CA ARG A 186 -12.04 8.92 2.30
C ARG A 186 -10.54 9.06 2.51
N VAL A 187 -9.88 9.94 1.76
CA VAL A 187 -8.43 10.18 1.83
C VAL A 187 -8.06 10.93 3.12
N TRP A 188 -8.81 11.98 3.45
CA TRP A 188 -8.38 12.97 4.46
C TRP A 188 -9.05 12.85 5.82
N LYS A 189 -10.17 12.12 5.96
CA LYS A 189 -10.81 11.91 7.27
C LYS A 189 -9.83 11.40 8.33
N ASN A 190 -8.92 10.51 7.94
CA ASN A 190 -7.94 9.97 8.87
C ASN A 190 -6.93 11.02 9.35
N TYR A 191 -6.62 12.02 8.53
CA TYR A 191 -5.72 13.12 8.91
C TYR A 191 -6.44 14.18 9.73
N HIS A 192 -7.69 14.50 9.39
CA HIS A 192 -8.48 15.48 10.14
C HIS A 192 -8.95 14.95 11.51
N GLU A 193 -9.39 13.70 11.58
CA GLU A 193 -10.05 13.14 12.77
C GLU A 193 -9.18 12.15 13.52
N GLU A 194 -8.63 11.12 12.85
CA GLU A 194 -7.97 10.01 13.54
C GLU A 194 -6.55 10.36 14.02
N LEU A 195 -5.77 11.05 13.17
CA LEU A 195 -4.37 11.35 13.42
C LEU A 195 -4.20 12.26 14.66
N PRO A 196 -4.82 13.46 14.75
CA PRO A 196 -4.72 14.30 15.93
C PRO A 196 -5.08 13.56 17.22
N ASN A 197 -6.16 12.78 17.21
CA ASN A 197 -6.60 12.02 18.37
C ASN A 197 -5.55 10.98 18.81
N GLN A 198 -4.96 10.25 17.85
CA GLN A 198 -3.91 9.28 18.14
C GLN A 198 -2.62 9.93 18.64
N LEU A 199 -2.27 11.10 18.13
CA LEU A 199 -1.08 11.84 18.55
C LEU A 199 -1.27 12.40 19.98
N VAL A 200 -2.44 12.93 20.30
CA VAL A 200 -2.77 13.36 21.67
C VAL A 200 -2.78 12.18 22.65
N ASP A 201 -3.17 10.96 22.24
CA ASP A 201 -3.04 9.77 23.11
C ASP A 201 -1.57 9.50 23.49
N VAL A 202 -0.62 9.70 22.57
CA VAL A 202 0.80 9.63 22.91
C VAL A 202 1.09 10.66 23.99
N MET A 203 0.79 11.94 23.72
CA MET A 203 1.08 13.04 24.66
C MET A 203 0.46 12.85 26.06
N LEU A 204 -0.76 12.33 26.11
CA LEU A 204 -1.46 11.95 27.35
C LEU A 204 -0.61 10.96 28.16
N ARG A 205 -0.21 9.84 27.54
CA ARG A 205 0.59 8.79 28.21
C ARG A 205 1.90 9.33 28.71
N GLU A 206 2.63 10.07 27.88
CA GLU A 206 3.95 10.55 28.24
C GLU A 206 3.90 11.49 29.44
N THR A 207 2.92 12.37 29.45
CA THR A 207 2.66 13.31 30.56
C THR A 207 2.35 12.60 31.87
N PHE A 208 1.65 11.47 31.80
CA PHE A 208 1.25 10.69 32.97
C PHE A 208 2.28 9.65 33.41
N MET A 209 3.09 9.12 32.49
CA MET A 209 4.10 8.10 32.76
C MET A 209 5.50 8.68 32.99
N GLY A 210 5.73 9.97 32.69
CA GLY A 210 7.01 10.64 32.90
C GLY A 210 8.11 10.18 31.94
N TYR A 211 7.73 9.76 30.73
CA TYR A 211 8.68 9.33 29.71
C TYR A 211 9.54 10.50 29.21
N SER A 212 10.73 10.21 28.64
CA SER A 212 11.62 11.27 28.17
C SER A 212 11.12 11.91 26.86
N PRO A 213 11.47 13.19 26.56
CA PRO A 213 11.13 13.84 25.29
C PRO A 213 11.45 12.98 24.06
N GLN A 214 12.60 12.32 24.06
CA GLN A 214 13.04 11.48 22.93
C GLN A 214 12.17 10.24 22.74
N SER A 215 11.64 9.69 23.83
CA SER A 215 10.73 8.54 23.79
C SER A 215 9.37 8.94 23.22
N VAL A 216 8.88 10.14 23.61
CA VAL A 216 7.66 10.77 23.08
C VAL A 216 7.75 10.93 21.56
N THR A 217 8.79 11.61 21.09
CA THR A 217 9.01 11.87 19.66
C THR A 217 9.03 10.58 18.85
N LYS A 218 9.70 9.54 19.35
CA LYS A 218 9.78 8.25 18.65
C LYS A 218 8.41 7.56 18.55
N MET A 219 7.59 7.59 19.59
CA MET A 219 6.25 6.99 19.55
C MET A 219 5.30 7.79 18.67
N PHE A 220 5.41 9.12 18.71
CA PHE A 220 4.69 10.02 17.82
C PHE A 220 4.97 9.70 16.35
N GLN A 221 6.25 9.65 15.94
CA GLN A 221 6.67 9.28 14.59
C GLN A 221 6.16 7.89 14.19
N GLN A 222 6.23 6.90 15.10
CA GLN A 222 5.71 5.55 14.82
C GLN A 222 4.20 5.52 14.56
N ARG A 223 3.41 6.34 15.29
CA ARG A 223 1.97 6.46 15.05
C ARG A 223 1.68 7.11 13.71
N PHE A 224 2.35 8.22 13.41
CA PHE A 224 2.21 8.93 12.14
C PHE A 224 2.56 8.02 10.94
N GLU A 225 3.69 7.32 11.00
CA GLU A 225 4.14 6.35 9.99
C GLU A 225 3.13 5.22 9.74
N GLY A 226 2.47 4.74 10.80
CA GLY A 226 1.46 3.70 10.70
C GLY A 226 0.26 4.13 9.86
N ILE A 227 -0.26 5.34 10.11
CA ILE A 227 -1.35 5.94 9.34
C ILE A 227 -0.91 6.18 7.89
N ARG A 228 0.29 6.77 7.72
CA ARG A 228 0.86 7.10 6.42
C ARG A 228 0.96 5.90 5.48
N ARG A 229 1.55 4.79 5.94
CA ARG A 229 1.83 3.61 5.10
C ARG A 229 0.58 2.84 4.69
N HIS A 230 -0.41 2.74 5.57
CA HIS A 230 -1.56 1.86 5.34
C HIS A 230 -2.71 2.54 4.59
N GLN A 231 -2.84 3.86 4.69
CA GLN A 231 -4.05 4.54 4.21
C GLN A 231 -3.79 5.37 2.97
N ILE A 232 -2.73 6.18 2.89
CA ILE A 232 -2.53 7.07 1.73
C ILE A 232 -2.19 6.29 0.46
N HIS A 233 -1.23 5.38 0.52
CA HIS A 233 -0.88 4.55 -0.64
C HIS A 233 -2.11 3.82 -1.19
N ARG A 234 -2.99 3.36 -0.30
CA ARG A 234 -4.24 2.70 -0.68
C ARG A 234 -5.24 3.61 -1.32
N LEU A 235 -5.54 4.71 -0.66
CA LEU A 235 -6.61 5.58 -1.06
C LEU A 235 -6.22 6.30 -2.34
N VAL A 236 -5.01 6.85 -2.44
CA VAL A 236 -4.51 7.48 -3.67
C VAL A 236 -4.55 6.54 -4.86
N ILE A 237 -3.99 5.32 -4.76
CA ILE A 237 -4.01 4.36 -5.88
C ILE A 237 -5.45 4.02 -6.28
N THR A 238 -6.33 3.86 -5.29
CA THR A 238 -7.72 3.48 -5.51
C THR A 238 -8.50 4.60 -6.19
N GLU A 239 -8.33 5.85 -5.77
CA GLU A 239 -8.98 7.01 -6.40
C GLU A 239 -8.43 7.28 -7.81
N MET A 240 -7.10 7.24 -7.98
CA MET A 240 -6.44 7.41 -9.29
C MET A 240 -6.84 6.32 -10.28
N GLY A 241 -6.89 5.06 -9.82
CA GLY A 241 -7.37 3.95 -10.64
C GLY A 241 -8.84 4.08 -10.99
N HIS A 242 -9.69 4.46 -10.03
CA HIS A 242 -11.12 4.63 -10.26
C HIS A 242 -11.41 5.71 -11.31
N ILE A 243 -10.77 6.87 -11.21
CA ILE A 243 -11.01 7.96 -12.16
C ILE A 243 -10.51 7.62 -13.58
N ALA A 244 -9.41 6.87 -13.69
CA ALA A 244 -8.91 6.38 -14.97
C ALA A 244 -9.88 5.38 -15.63
N GLU A 245 -10.46 4.45 -14.86
CA GLU A 245 -11.42 3.48 -15.38
C GLU A 245 -12.78 4.15 -15.69
N GLN A 246 -13.20 5.16 -14.92
CA GLN A 246 -14.34 6.00 -15.31
C GLN A 246 -14.11 6.70 -16.65
N ALA A 247 -12.93 7.32 -16.83
CA ALA A 247 -12.55 7.97 -18.08
C ALA A 247 -12.53 6.97 -19.25
N THR A 248 -12.02 5.77 -19.02
CA THR A 248 -11.98 4.67 -20.00
C THR A 248 -13.39 4.22 -20.40
N SER A 249 -14.27 3.95 -19.43
CA SER A 249 -15.67 3.63 -19.70
C SER A 249 -16.38 4.75 -20.47
N LYS A 250 -16.12 6.01 -20.13
CA LYS A 250 -16.74 7.14 -20.82
C LYS A 250 -16.28 7.25 -22.26
N ALA A 251 -14.99 7.02 -22.50
CA ALA A 251 -14.42 6.97 -23.85
C ALA A 251 -15.01 5.82 -24.68
N TYR A 252 -15.29 4.66 -24.06
CA TYR A 252 -15.96 3.54 -24.74
C TYR A 252 -17.38 3.87 -25.15
N GLU A 253 -18.18 4.45 -24.24
CA GLU A 253 -19.54 4.91 -24.54
C GLU A 253 -19.56 5.86 -25.74
N GLU A 254 -18.66 6.84 -25.76
CA GLU A 254 -18.62 7.85 -26.82
C GLU A 254 -18.08 7.30 -28.15
N SER A 255 -17.15 6.35 -28.09
CA SER A 255 -16.61 5.68 -29.28
C SER A 255 -17.53 4.58 -29.82
N GLY A 256 -18.71 4.38 -29.23
CA GLY A 256 -19.67 3.34 -29.64
C GLY A 256 -19.13 1.92 -29.44
N ILE A 257 -18.32 1.71 -28.41
CA ILE A 257 -17.80 0.38 -28.06
C ILE A 257 -18.88 -0.37 -27.30
N GLU A 258 -19.26 -1.54 -27.81
CA GLU A 258 -20.32 -2.36 -27.22
C GLU A 258 -19.78 -3.42 -26.25
N GLU A 259 -18.53 -3.84 -26.44
CA GLU A 259 -17.90 -4.90 -25.66
C GLU A 259 -16.49 -4.50 -25.21
N PHE A 260 -16.12 -4.96 -24.02
CA PHE A 260 -14.78 -4.76 -23.46
C PHE A 260 -14.23 -6.09 -22.96
N GLN A 261 -12.92 -6.22 -23.02
CA GLN A 261 -12.19 -7.34 -22.44
C GLN A 261 -11.57 -6.89 -21.12
N TYR A 262 -11.78 -7.67 -20.06
CA TYR A 262 -11.15 -7.43 -18.78
C TYR A 262 -9.66 -7.81 -18.84
N MET A 263 -8.80 -6.89 -18.42
CA MET A 263 -7.34 -7.05 -18.48
C MET A 263 -6.74 -6.94 -17.08
N ALA A 264 -6.53 -8.10 -16.44
CA ALA A 264 -5.83 -8.17 -15.17
C ALA A 264 -4.39 -7.62 -15.26
N THR A 265 -3.88 -6.97 -14.22
CA THR A 265 -2.46 -6.59 -14.25
C THR A 265 -1.60 -7.85 -14.17
N LEU A 266 -0.55 -7.95 -14.97
CA LEU A 266 0.45 -9.01 -14.80
C LEU A 266 1.39 -8.62 -13.66
N GLU A 267 0.97 -8.91 -12.44
CA GLU A 267 1.76 -8.64 -11.24
C GLU A 267 1.47 -9.61 -10.10
N SER A 268 2.34 -9.56 -9.09
CA SER A 268 2.26 -10.42 -7.91
C SER A 268 1.07 -10.14 -7.00
N HIS A 269 0.52 -8.93 -7.08
CA HIS A 269 -0.56 -8.47 -6.21
C HIS A 269 -1.95 -8.57 -6.85
N THR A 270 -2.03 -9.09 -8.09
CA THR A 270 -3.31 -9.36 -8.75
C THR A 270 -4.06 -10.43 -7.96
N CYS A 271 -5.27 -10.09 -7.52
CA CYS A 271 -6.07 -11.02 -6.74
C CYS A 271 -6.65 -12.15 -7.62
N GLU A 272 -7.07 -13.24 -6.98
CA GLU A 272 -7.66 -14.41 -7.65
C GLU A 272 -8.89 -14.05 -8.49
N VAL A 273 -9.73 -13.13 -8.03
CA VAL A 273 -10.90 -12.67 -8.78
C VAL A 273 -10.49 -11.96 -10.07
N CYS A 274 -9.54 -11.04 -10.00
CA CYS A 274 -8.99 -10.37 -11.19
C CYS A 274 -8.32 -11.36 -12.14
N ALA A 275 -7.57 -12.33 -11.60
CA ALA A 275 -6.93 -13.37 -12.40
C ALA A 275 -7.95 -14.25 -13.14
N HIS A 276 -9.10 -14.54 -12.54
CA HIS A 276 -10.18 -15.29 -13.17
C HIS A 276 -10.95 -14.49 -14.23
N LEU A 277 -11.11 -13.18 -14.02
CA LEU A 277 -11.73 -12.31 -15.02
C LEU A 277 -10.79 -12.03 -16.20
N ASP A 278 -9.52 -12.42 -16.12
CA ASP A 278 -8.54 -12.06 -17.13
C ASP A 278 -8.87 -12.63 -18.51
N GLY A 279 -9.06 -11.73 -19.47
CA GLY A 279 -9.38 -12.08 -20.85
C GLY A 279 -10.87 -12.30 -21.14
N GLU A 280 -11.73 -12.29 -20.11
CA GLU A 280 -13.18 -12.39 -20.26
C GLU A 280 -13.75 -11.14 -20.97
N ILE A 281 -14.71 -11.37 -21.86
CA ILE A 281 -15.36 -10.33 -22.65
C ILE A 281 -16.75 -10.07 -22.07
N PHE A 282 -17.07 -8.80 -21.85
CA PHE A 282 -18.36 -8.37 -21.32
C PHE A 282 -18.95 -7.27 -22.19
N LYS A 283 -20.28 -7.21 -22.21
CA LYS A 283 -21.01 -6.10 -22.84
C LYS A 283 -20.94 -4.86 -21.95
N MET A 284 -20.82 -3.69 -22.56
CA MET A 284 -20.91 -2.41 -21.87
C MET A 284 -22.25 -2.23 -21.13
N SER A 285 -23.34 -2.81 -21.66
CA SER A 285 -24.66 -2.81 -21.00
C SER A 285 -24.72 -3.67 -19.73
N GLU A 286 -23.78 -4.59 -19.55
CA GLU A 286 -23.67 -5.48 -18.39
C GLU A 286 -22.58 -5.03 -17.41
N LYS A 287 -21.94 -3.87 -17.65
CA LYS A 287 -20.89 -3.29 -16.82
C LYS A 287 -21.37 -3.09 -15.38
N LYS A 288 -20.65 -3.72 -14.44
CA LYS A 288 -20.84 -3.61 -12.99
C LYS A 288 -19.48 -3.42 -12.33
N GLU A 289 -19.25 -2.18 -11.86
CA GLU A 289 -18.06 -1.81 -11.11
C GLU A 289 -17.85 -2.73 -9.89
N GLY A 290 -16.62 -3.19 -9.70
CA GLY A 290 -16.26 -4.09 -8.61
C GLY A 290 -16.66 -5.56 -8.81
N ILE A 291 -17.34 -5.90 -9.92
CA ILE A 291 -17.75 -7.28 -10.23
C ILE A 291 -17.10 -7.76 -11.53
N ASN A 292 -17.44 -7.14 -12.66
CA ASN A 292 -16.87 -7.45 -13.98
C ASN A 292 -16.16 -6.24 -14.61
N TYR A 293 -16.10 -5.11 -13.90
CA TYR A 293 -15.38 -3.91 -14.30
C TYR A 293 -14.46 -3.45 -13.15
N PRO A 294 -13.20 -3.06 -13.43
CA PRO A 294 -12.30 -2.55 -12.40
C PRO A 294 -12.87 -1.29 -11.70
N LEU A 295 -12.57 -1.03 -10.43
CA LEU A 295 -11.65 -1.74 -9.54
C LEU A 295 -12.37 -2.82 -8.69
N ILE A 296 -11.85 -4.05 -8.69
CA ILE A 296 -12.42 -5.17 -7.92
C ILE A 296 -12.09 -5.08 -6.42
N TYR A 297 -10.95 -4.49 -6.07
CA TYR A 297 -10.48 -4.36 -4.69
C TYR A 297 -9.62 -3.09 -4.53
N PRO A 298 -9.40 -2.58 -3.30
CA PRO A 298 -8.49 -1.46 -3.08
C PRO A 298 -7.07 -1.78 -3.55
N HIS A 299 -6.37 -0.81 -4.16
CA HIS A 299 -5.09 -1.01 -4.87
C HIS A 299 -5.15 -1.86 -6.14
N CYS A 300 -6.34 -2.20 -6.66
CA CYS A 300 -6.41 -2.87 -7.95
C CYS A 300 -5.80 -1.98 -9.05
N ARG A 301 -4.92 -2.58 -9.86
CA ARG A 301 -4.29 -1.92 -11.03
C ARG A 301 -4.81 -2.47 -12.35
N CYS A 302 -5.82 -3.35 -12.30
CA CYS A 302 -6.40 -3.95 -13.50
C CYS A 302 -7.13 -2.90 -14.31
N THR A 303 -7.34 -3.20 -15.59
CA THR A 303 -7.96 -2.28 -16.54
C THR A 303 -8.81 -3.04 -17.54
N THR A 304 -9.36 -2.34 -18.52
CA THR A 304 -10.10 -2.92 -19.64
C THR A 304 -9.52 -2.47 -20.96
N VAL A 305 -9.74 -3.26 -22.01
CA VAL A 305 -9.46 -2.87 -23.39
C VAL A 305 -10.72 -3.04 -24.23
N PRO A 306 -10.93 -2.21 -25.27
CA PRO A 306 -12.10 -2.38 -26.13
C PRO A 306 -11.99 -3.71 -26.88
N HIS A 307 -13.09 -4.47 -26.90
CA HIS A 307 -13.22 -5.64 -27.76
C HIS A 307 -14.02 -5.25 -29.00
N ILE A 308 -13.42 -5.40 -30.19
CA ILE A 308 -14.07 -5.07 -31.46
C ILE A 308 -13.90 -6.28 -32.38
N GLU A 309 -15.02 -6.85 -32.80
CA GLU A 309 -15.03 -8.01 -33.69
C GLU A 309 -14.28 -7.71 -35.00
N GLY A 310 -13.42 -8.64 -35.41
CA GLY A 310 -12.63 -8.53 -36.65
C GLY A 310 -11.35 -7.70 -36.56
N LEU A 311 -11.03 -7.12 -35.40
CA LEU A 311 -9.73 -6.47 -35.16
C LEU A 311 -8.72 -7.45 -34.53
N PRO A 312 -7.41 -7.28 -34.80
CA PRO A 312 -6.39 -8.16 -34.23
C PRO A 312 -6.29 -8.00 -32.72
N ASP A 313 -6.04 -9.11 -32.04
CA ASP A 313 -5.78 -9.13 -30.60
C ASP A 313 -4.55 -8.29 -30.22
N VAL A 314 -4.57 -7.81 -28.98
CA VAL A 314 -3.45 -7.09 -28.39
C VAL A 314 -2.23 -8.02 -28.31
N LYS A 315 -1.09 -7.65 -28.91
CA LYS A 315 0.09 -8.54 -28.95
C LYS A 315 1.00 -8.39 -27.74
N LYS A 316 0.88 -7.30 -26.99
CA LYS A 316 1.73 -7.03 -25.82
C LYS A 316 0.94 -6.64 -24.61
N ARG A 317 1.54 -6.81 -23.44
CA ARG A 317 0.93 -6.50 -22.15
C ARG A 317 1.94 -5.84 -21.22
N TRP A 318 1.47 -4.93 -20.38
CA TRP A 318 2.27 -4.36 -19.31
C TRP A 318 2.30 -5.35 -18.15
N MET A 319 3.49 -5.60 -17.61
CA MET A 319 3.67 -6.34 -16.37
C MET A 319 4.45 -5.52 -15.37
N ARG A 320 4.16 -5.72 -14.08
CA ARG A 320 5.00 -5.28 -12.99
C ARG A 320 5.94 -6.43 -12.66
N ASP A 321 7.23 -6.21 -12.82
CA ASP A 321 8.23 -7.23 -12.53
C ASP A 321 8.23 -7.52 -11.02
N PRO A 322 7.94 -8.77 -10.60
CA PRO A 322 7.83 -9.12 -9.18
C PRO A 322 9.18 -9.08 -8.44
N ILE A 323 10.30 -8.98 -9.16
CA ILE A 323 11.65 -8.93 -8.60
C ILE A 323 12.08 -7.47 -8.44
N THR A 324 11.92 -6.66 -9.48
CA THR A 324 12.42 -5.28 -9.51
C THR A 324 11.38 -4.22 -9.15
N ASP A 325 10.11 -4.62 -9.05
CA ASP A 325 8.96 -3.74 -8.80
C ASP A 325 8.69 -2.72 -9.93
N LYS A 326 9.42 -2.82 -11.05
CA LYS A 326 9.34 -1.92 -12.21
C LYS A 326 8.41 -2.47 -13.28
N GLY A 327 7.71 -1.55 -13.94
CA GLY A 327 6.87 -1.86 -15.09
C GLY A 327 7.70 -2.16 -16.34
N ARG A 328 7.32 -3.19 -17.10
CA ARG A 328 7.84 -3.42 -18.45
C ARG A 328 6.80 -4.05 -19.36
N SER A 329 7.01 -3.95 -20.67
CA SER A 329 6.17 -4.61 -21.67
C SER A 329 6.70 -6.01 -21.99
N ILE A 330 5.80 -6.97 -22.06
CA ILE A 330 6.04 -8.34 -22.52
C ILE A 330 5.07 -8.70 -23.64
N GLU A 331 5.30 -9.83 -24.31
CA GLU A 331 4.31 -10.41 -25.22
C GLU A 331 3.03 -10.76 -24.44
N ASN A 332 1.88 -10.60 -25.09
CA ASN A 332 0.59 -10.82 -24.44
C ASN A 332 0.43 -12.29 -24.07
N MET A 333 -0.12 -12.51 -22.89
CA MET A 333 -0.43 -13.81 -22.32
C MET A 333 -1.48 -13.62 -21.23
N SER A 334 -2.20 -14.70 -20.92
CA SER A 334 -3.11 -14.73 -19.78
C SER A 334 -2.34 -14.54 -18.48
N TYR A 335 -3.01 -14.03 -17.45
CA TYR A 335 -2.45 -13.94 -16.11
C TYR A 335 -1.95 -15.30 -15.62
N ASN A 336 -2.71 -16.37 -15.86
CA ASN A 336 -2.34 -17.73 -15.45
C ASN A 336 -1.06 -18.23 -16.13
N ASP A 337 -0.87 -17.92 -17.41
CA ASP A 337 0.36 -18.30 -18.13
C ASP A 337 1.54 -17.46 -17.68
N TRP A 338 1.35 -16.15 -17.51
CA TRP A 338 2.35 -15.27 -16.92
C TRP A 338 2.76 -15.75 -15.54
N TYR A 339 1.80 -16.13 -14.72
CA TYR A 339 2.01 -16.61 -13.37
C TYR A 339 2.89 -17.86 -13.35
N LYS A 340 2.53 -18.88 -14.17
CA LYS A 340 3.34 -20.09 -14.35
C LYS A 340 4.74 -19.78 -14.87
N ALA A 341 4.88 -18.84 -15.82
CA ALA A 341 6.17 -18.43 -16.34
C ALA A 341 7.05 -17.78 -15.26
N MET A 342 6.47 -16.93 -14.39
CA MET A 342 7.18 -16.36 -13.26
C MET A 342 7.59 -17.42 -12.24
N GLN A 343 6.74 -18.43 -12.00
CA GLN A 343 7.09 -19.55 -11.14
C GLN A 343 8.30 -20.33 -11.68
N GLN A 344 8.33 -20.58 -12.99
CA GLN A 344 9.43 -21.28 -13.64
C GLN A 344 10.72 -20.45 -13.61
N ILE A 345 10.67 -19.15 -13.91
CA ILE A 345 11.83 -18.25 -13.83
C ILE A 345 12.38 -18.22 -12.40
N ALA A 346 11.50 -18.18 -11.40
CA ALA A 346 11.91 -18.23 -10.00
C ALA A 346 12.63 -19.55 -9.68
N ALA A 347 12.07 -20.68 -10.11
CA ALA A 347 12.68 -22.00 -9.96
C ALA A 347 14.07 -22.05 -10.62
N ASP A 348 14.17 -21.68 -11.91
CA ASP A 348 15.40 -21.72 -12.69
C ASP A 348 16.49 -20.81 -12.09
N SER A 349 16.09 -19.69 -11.49
CA SER A 349 17.03 -18.74 -10.89
C SER A 349 17.62 -19.21 -9.56
N ILE A 350 16.96 -20.15 -8.88
CA ILE A 350 17.29 -20.62 -7.53
C ILE A 350 17.87 -22.04 -7.55
N ILE A 351 17.39 -22.91 -8.45
CA ILE A 351 17.90 -24.27 -8.63
C ILE A 351 19.38 -24.21 -9.03
N GLY A 352 20.19 -25.07 -8.42
CA GLY A 352 21.64 -25.13 -8.61
C GLY A 352 22.43 -24.22 -7.66
N ILE A 353 21.78 -23.34 -6.89
CA ILE A 353 22.45 -22.60 -5.81
C ILE A 353 22.95 -23.59 -4.76
N ARG A 354 24.19 -23.40 -4.34
CA ARG A 354 24.77 -24.08 -3.18
C ARG A 354 24.72 -23.13 -1.99
N THR A 355 24.11 -23.57 -0.89
CA THR A 355 24.05 -22.77 0.34
C THR A 355 25.44 -22.62 0.96
N SER A 356 25.60 -21.63 1.85
CA SER A 356 26.84 -21.38 2.60
C SER A 356 27.43 -22.62 3.31
N ASP A 357 26.58 -23.56 3.70
CA ASP A 357 26.94 -24.81 4.39
C ASP A 357 26.84 -26.05 3.48
N GLY A 358 26.69 -25.87 2.17
CA GLY A 358 26.91 -26.91 1.16
C GLY A 358 25.67 -27.69 0.69
N VAL A 359 24.45 -27.30 1.07
CA VAL A 359 23.22 -27.89 0.54
C VAL A 359 23.00 -27.40 -0.89
N ASN A 360 22.87 -28.32 -1.85
CA ASN A 360 22.52 -27.98 -3.22
C ASN A 360 20.99 -27.83 -3.33
N ILE A 361 20.54 -26.71 -3.87
CA ILE A 361 19.11 -26.46 -4.11
C ILE A 361 18.70 -27.14 -5.41
N THR A 362 17.71 -28.03 -5.32
CA THR A 362 17.29 -28.92 -6.41
C THR A 362 15.87 -28.65 -6.88
N GLY A 363 15.09 -27.91 -6.10
CA GLY A 363 13.72 -27.55 -6.44
C GLY A 363 13.09 -26.57 -5.45
N ILE A 364 11.92 -26.07 -5.84
CA ILE A 364 11.10 -25.18 -5.03
C ILE A 364 9.70 -25.77 -4.88
N SER A 365 9.06 -25.57 -3.73
CA SER A 365 7.64 -25.88 -3.57
C SER A 365 6.80 -25.11 -4.58
N GLN A 366 5.75 -25.74 -5.12
CA GLN A 366 4.80 -25.10 -6.04
C GLN A 366 4.22 -23.80 -5.47
N TYR A 367 4.02 -23.74 -4.15
CA TYR A 367 3.49 -22.58 -3.43
C TYR A 367 4.57 -21.61 -2.94
N LEU A 368 5.84 -21.86 -3.24
CA LEU A 368 6.92 -20.97 -2.79
C LEU A 368 6.76 -19.58 -3.41
N VAL A 369 6.39 -19.54 -4.68
CA VAL A 369 6.19 -18.29 -5.41
C VAL A 369 4.95 -17.59 -4.89
N ASP A 370 3.81 -18.28 -4.77
CA ASP A 370 2.58 -17.74 -4.14
C ASP A 370 2.92 -17.08 -2.79
N ARG A 371 3.58 -17.83 -1.90
CA ARG A 371 3.92 -17.36 -0.54
C ARG A 371 4.97 -16.26 -0.54
N SER A 372 5.92 -16.27 -1.48
CA SER A 372 6.94 -15.22 -1.56
C SER A 372 6.31 -13.93 -2.06
N LEU A 373 5.36 -14.01 -3.00
CA LEU A 373 4.59 -12.87 -3.47
C LEU A 373 3.65 -12.32 -2.38
N GLU A 374 2.86 -13.17 -1.71
CA GLU A 374 2.03 -12.79 -0.56
C GLU A 374 2.84 -12.10 0.54
N ARG A 375 4.09 -12.52 0.75
CA ARG A 375 4.96 -12.03 1.82
C ARG A 375 5.89 -10.90 1.36
N ASN A 376 5.75 -10.44 0.12
CA ASN A 376 6.60 -9.42 -0.51
C ASN A 376 8.11 -9.73 -0.37
N VAL A 377 8.47 -10.99 -0.61
CA VAL A 377 9.83 -11.51 -0.55
C VAL A 377 10.39 -11.59 -1.97
N SER A 378 11.49 -10.88 -2.23
CA SER A 378 12.16 -10.96 -3.51
C SER A 378 13.01 -12.24 -3.63
N ILE A 379 13.19 -12.71 -4.86
CA ILE A 379 14.07 -13.84 -5.17
C ILE A 379 15.52 -13.54 -4.76
N ASP A 380 15.99 -12.31 -4.96
CA ASP A 380 17.35 -11.92 -4.61
C ASP A 380 17.58 -11.99 -3.10
N ASP A 381 16.59 -11.61 -2.29
CA ASP A 381 16.66 -11.79 -0.84
C ASP A 381 16.72 -13.29 -0.46
N ILE A 382 16.02 -14.17 -1.21
CA ILE A 382 16.08 -15.63 -1.00
C ILE A 382 17.50 -16.14 -1.31
N LYS A 383 18.09 -15.72 -2.43
CA LYS A 383 19.46 -16.09 -2.80
C LYS A 383 20.46 -15.61 -1.76
N ASP A 384 20.35 -14.36 -1.33
CA ASP A 384 21.21 -13.78 -0.30
C ASP A 384 21.08 -14.55 1.01
N ALA A 385 19.87 -14.90 1.45
CA ALA A 385 19.68 -15.69 2.64
C ALA A 385 20.30 -17.09 2.55
N LEU A 386 20.33 -17.72 1.36
CA LEU A 386 20.92 -19.04 1.15
C LEU A 386 22.46 -18.99 1.08
N ILE A 387 23.00 -17.99 0.40
CA ILE A 387 24.45 -17.85 0.11
C ILE A 387 25.17 -17.12 1.25
N ASN A 388 24.58 -16.05 1.79
CA ASN A 388 25.11 -15.19 2.85
C ASN A 388 24.14 -15.08 4.05
N PRO A 389 23.76 -16.19 4.71
CA PRO A 389 22.85 -16.12 5.84
C PRO A 389 23.46 -15.30 6.98
N LEU A 390 22.64 -14.45 7.61
CA LEU A 390 22.97 -13.89 8.92
C LEU A 390 22.90 -14.96 10.01
N LYS A 391 22.08 -15.99 9.84
CA LYS A 391 21.98 -17.10 10.80
C LYS A 391 21.60 -18.40 10.14
N ILE A 392 22.32 -19.47 10.46
CA ILE A 392 21.97 -20.84 10.08
C ILE A 392 21.35 -21.54 11.29
N PHE A 393 20.13 -22.06 11.13
CA PHE A 393 19.43 -22.77 12.20
C PHE A 393 19.75 -24.27 12.15
N PRO A 394 19.72 -24.96 13.31
CA PRO A 394 19.85 -26.41 13.33
C PRO A 394 18.71 -27.08 12.56
N VAL A 395 18.99 -28.25 12.00
CA VAL A 395 17.99 -29.08 11.33
C VAL A 395 16.91 -29.50 12.33
N LYS A 396 15.65 -29.31 11.96
CA LYS A 396 14.49 -29.78 12.72
C LYS A 396 13.77 -30.84 11.90
N VAL A 397 13.36 -31.92 12.55
CA VAL A 397 12.56 -32.99 11.95
C VAL A 397 11.14 -32.88 12.51
N ASP A 398 10.13 -32.92 11.65
CA ASP A 398 8.73 -32.92 12.09
C ASP A 398 8.24 -34.32 12.50
N THR A 399 7.00 -34.40 12.99
CA THR A 399 6.36 -35.66 13.42
C THR A 399 6.20 -36.69 12.29
N TYR A 400 6.33 -36.25 11.04
CA TYR A 400 6.21 -37.09 9.84
C TYR A 400 7.61 -37.45 9.27
N GLY A 401 8.69 -37.16 10.00
CA GLY A 401 10.06 -37.49 9.60
C GLY A 401 10.66 -36.54 8.57
N ARG A 402 10.03 -35.38 8.29
CA ARG A 402 10.54 -34.44 7.28
C ARG A 402 11.54 -33.48 7.91
N SER A 403 12.77 -33.53 7.40
CA SER A 403 13.86 -32.63 7.78
C SER A 403 13.69 -31.23 7.18
N SER A 404 13.91 -30.20 8.00
CA SER A 404 13.90 -28.79 7.59
C SER A 404 15.03 -28.01 8.27
N LYS A 405 15.81 -27.29 7.47
CA LYS A 405 16.86 -26.37 7.88
C LYS A 405 16.48 -24.96 7.47
N LYS A 406 16.74 -23.97 8.33
CA LYS A 406 16.41 -22.56 8.03
C LYS A 406 17.68 -21.73 7.85
N TYR A 407 17.64 -20.81 6.90
CA TYR A 407 18.66 -19.81 6.63
C TYR A 407 18.04 -18.44 6.82
N GLY A 408 18.43 -17.73 7.88
CA GLY A 408 17.96 -16.39 8.21
C GLY A 408 18.84 -15.34 7.55
N GLY A 409 18.34 -14.70 6.51
CA GLY A 409 18.95 -13.51 5.89
C GLY A 409 18.39 -12.20 6.45
N ALA A 410 18.88 -11.07 5.92
CA ALA A 410 18.51 -9.74 6.38
C ALA A 410 17.02 -9.41 6.20
N LYS A 411 16.42 -9.85 5.09
CA LYS A 411 15.01 -9.57 4.76
C LYS A 411 14.13 -10.81 4.74
N VAL A 412 14.70 -11.99 4.52
CA VAL A 412 13.95 -13.25 4.44
C VAL A 412 14.65 -14.37 5.20
N THR A 413 13.85 -15.25 5.78
CA THR A 413 14.27 -16.55 6.30
C THR A 413 13.76 -17.65 5.37
N VAL A 414 14.65 -18.48 4.84
CA VAL A 414 14.35 -19.54 3.88
C VAL A 414 14.38 -20.89 4.57
N ALA A 415 13.34 -21.70 4.41
CA ALA A 415 13.27 -23.06 4.93
C ALA A 415 13.51 -24.07 3.79
N VAL A 416 14.54 -24.89 3.94
CA VAL A 416 14.99 -25.87 2.95
C VAL A 416 14.96 -27.25 3.59
N ASN A 417 14.55 -28.28 2.85
CA ASN A 417 14.79 -29.65 3.26
C ASN A 417 16.25 -30.01 2.91
N PRO A 418 17.12 -30.26 3.90
CA PRO A 418 18.55 -30.47 3.65
C PRO A 418 18.85 -31.82 2.94
N GLU A 419 17.95 -32.79 2.98
CA GLU A 419 18.13 -34.10 2.34
C GLU A 419 17.79 -34.04 0.86
N THR A 420 16.71 -33.35 0.52
CA THR A 420 16.24 -33.28 -0.87
C THR A 420 16.78 -32.07 -1.61
N GLY A 421 17.15 -31.00 -0.90
CA GLY A 421 17.51 -29.71 -1.50
C GLY A 421 16.30 -28.85 -1.89
N ASN A 422 15.09 -29.26 -1.52
CA ASN A 422 13.86 -28.54 -1.87
C ASN A 422 13.60 -27.38 -0.91
N ILE A 423 13.33 -26.18 -1.46
CA ILE A 423 12.84 -25.05 -0.68
C ILE A 423 11.36 -25.24 -0.37
N ALA A 424 11.04 -25.33 0.92
CA ALA A 424 9.67 -25.57 1.39
C ALA A 424 8.87 -24.27 1.51
N THR A 425 9.46 -23.20 2.06
CA THR A 425 8.77 -21.92 2.29
C THR A 425 9.75 -20.80 2.68
N THR A 426 9.32 -19.55 2.60
CA THR A 426 10.06 -18.32 2.92
C THR A 426 9.27 -17.47 3.90
N TYR A 427 9.94 -16.75 4.80
CA TYR A 427 9.28 -15.86 5.77
C TYR A 427 9.99 -14.51 5.81
N PRO A 428 9.29 -13.37 5.94
CA PRO A 428 9.93 -12.09 6.19
C PRO A 428 10.76 -12.14 7.48
N THR A 429 11.99 -11.67 7.41
CA THR A 429 12.83 -11.41 8.58
C THR A 429 12.56 -10.00 9.08
N SER A 430 12.14 -9.85 10.34
CA SER A 430 11.96 -8.52 10.92
C SER A 430 13.30 -7.80 11.13
N THR A 431 13.30 -6.47 10.99
CA THR A 431 14.50 -5.64 11.20
C THR A 431 15.18 -5.90 12.55
N ASN A 432 14.39 -6.14 13.61
CA ASN A 432 14.92 -6.46 14.93
C ASN A 432 15.64 -7.81 14.98
N ARG A 433 15.11 -8.84 14.29
CA ARG A 433 15.79 -10.14 14.19
C ARG A 433 17.07 -10.03 13.38
N ALA A 434 17.04 -9.33 12.25
CA ALA A 434 18.22 -9.13 11.41
C ALA A 434 19.33 -8.39 12.17
N LYS A 435 18.99 -7.31 12.91
CA LYS A 435 19.93 -6.60 13.78
C LYS A 435 20.55 -7.51 14.85
N LYS A 436 19.72 -8.33 15.51
CA LYS A 436 20.18 -9.29 16.51
C LYS A 436 21.19 -10.29 15.92
N TRP A 437 20.90 -10.86 14.75
CA TRP A 437 21.82 -11.82 14.11
C TRP A 437 23.13 -11.18 13.66
N ARG A 438 23.08 -9.94 13.14
CA ARG A 438 24.31 -9.18 12.83
C ARG A 438 25.18 -8.98 14.07
N SER A 439 24.58 -8.52 15.18
CA SER A 439 25.33 -8.35 16.42
C SER A 439 25.86 -9.67 17.02
N GLU A 440 25.21 -10.80 16.75
CA GLU A 440 25.70 -12.12 17.17
C GLU A 440 26.94 -12.53 16.36
N ASN A 441 26.98 -12.19 15.07
CA ASN A 441 28.10 -12.50 14.18
C ASN A 441 29.28 -11.53 14.34
N ASP A 442 29.04 -10.25 14.63
CA ASP A 442 30.10 -9.26 14.86
C ASP A 442 30.88 -9.51 16.18
N ASN A 443 30.30 -10.31 17.08
CA ASN A 443 30.90 -10.72 18.36
C ASN A 443 31.54 -12.13 18.32
N GLN A 444 31.57 -12.77 17.15
CA GLN A 444 32.29 -14.03 16.88
C GLN A 444 33.51 -13.77 16.03
#